data_AF-A0A7X8XVS2-F1
#
_entry.id   AF-A0A7X8XVS2-F1
#
_cell.length_a   1.000
_cell.length_b   1.000
_cell.length_c   1.000
_cell.angle_alpha   90.00
_cell.angle_beta   90.00
_cell.angle_gamma   90.00
#
_symmetry.space_group_name_H-M   'P 1'
#
loop_
_entity.id
_entity.type
_entity.pdbx_description
1 polymer ?
#
loop_
_entity_poly.entity_id
_entity_poly.type
_entity_poly.pdbx_seq_one_letter_code
_entity_poly.pdbx_strand_id
1 'polypeptide(L)'
;MFQKNLKLFLLVGGAITMFAVIYAINPGLALEKINRLPYDTSYVFLIRHWGIMVGLMGFFMCYSAYKESWREPIILFSIIEKLFMVYLYITNVFDVETSYLNERFQAFGITDLLIVAYTIGYWFEKYKSNEMNKNLI
;
A
#
# COMPACT_ATOMS: atom_id res chain seq x y z
N MET A 1 -0.39 -18.14 -10.84
CA MET A 1 0.70 -17.16 -11.03
C MET A 1 0.89 -16.29 -9.79
N PHE A 2 -0.18 -15.71 -9.26
CA PHE A 2 -0.15 -14.83 -8.09
C PHE A 2 0.23 -15.60 -6.82
N GLN A 3 -0.29 -16.82 -6.62
CA GLN A 3 0.10 -17.63 -5.46
C GLN A 3 1.60 -17.99 -5.49
N LYS A 4 2.12 -18.39 -6.65
CA LYS A 4 3.54 -18.75 -6.83
C LYS A 4 4.48 -17.57 -6.52
N ASN A 5 4.07 -16.35 -6.86
CA ASN A 5 4.89 -15.15 -6.70
C ASN A 5 4.57 -14.36 -5.42
N LEU A 6 3.69 -14.87 -4.54
CA LEU A 6 3.20 -14.15 -3.35
C LEU A 6 4.34 -13.67 -2.46
N LYS A 7 5.35 -14.52 -2.22
CA LYS A 7 6.50 -14.15 -1.40
C LYS A 7 7.26 -12.94 -1.96
N LEU A 8 7.50 -12.92 -3.28
CA LEU A 8 8.18 -11.82 -3.95
C LEU A 8 7.33 -10.54 -3.89
N PHE A 9 6.02 -10.67 -4.12
CA PHE A 9 5.07 -9.57 -4.00
C PHE A 9 5.09 -8.94 -2.61
N LEU A 10 5.01 -9.76 -1.56
CA LEU A 10 5.02 -9.29 -0.18
C LEU A 10 6.33 -8.57 0.19
N LEU A 11 7.47 -9.03 -0.34
CA LEU A 11 8.76 -8.41 -0.11
C LEU A 11 8.92 -7.10 -0.89
N VAL A 12 8.64 -7.10 -2.20
CA VAL A 12 8.84 -5.92 -3.04
C VAL A 12 7.78 -4.86 -2.73
N GLY A 13 6.51 -5.24 -2.72
CA GLY A 13 5.41 -4.34 -2.36
C GLY A 13 5.57 -3.79 -0.95
N GLY A 14 5.87 -4.68 0.01
CA GLY A 14 6.12 -4.27 1.40
C GLY A 14 7.31 -3.31 1.53
N ALA A 15 8.43 -3.57 0.85
CA ALA A 15 9.61 -2.70 0.91
C ALA A 15 9.32 -1.32 0.31
N ILE A 16 8.62 -1.26 -0.84
CA ILE A 16 8.20 0.00 -1.45
C ILE A 16 7.29 0.78 -0.50
N THR A 17 6.27 0.13 0.07
CA THR A 17 5.36 0.75 1.05
C THR A 17 6.10 1.23 2.31
N MET A 18 7.12 0.48 2.76
CA MET A 18 7.92 0.82 3.94
C MET A 18 8.69 2.14 3.79
N PHE A 19 9.00 2.58 2.56
CA PHE A 19 9.66 3.88 2.35
C PHE A 19 8.87 5.06 2.93
N ALA A 20 7.56 4.91 3.17
CA ALA A 20 6.75 5.91 3.87
C ALA A 20 7.28 6.27 5.28
N VAL A 21 8.13 5.44 5.89
CA VAL A 21 8.83 5.76 7.16
C VAL A 21 9.61 7.08 7.05
N ILE A 22 10.05 7.49 5.86
CA ILE A 22 10.76 8.76 5.70
C ILE A 22 9.90 9.97 6.11
N TYR A 23 8.57 9.91 5.95
CA TYR A 23 7.64 10.94 6.41
C TYR A 23 7.54 10.99 7.94
N ALA A 24 7.82 9.87 8.62
CA ALA A 24 7.88 9.80 10.08
C ALA A 24 9.18 10.35 10.66
N ILE A 25 10.30 10.11 9.97
CA ILE A 25 11.65 10.48 10.45
C ILE A 25 12.01 11.90 10.04
N ASN A 26 11.77 12.26 8.77
CA ASN A 26 12.11 13.56 8.20
C ASN A 26 10.99 14.06 7.25
N PRO A 27 9.86 14.54 7.80
CA PRO A 27 8.70 14.97 7.01
C PRO A 27 9.01 16.14 6.08
N GLY A 28 9.92 17.05 6.47
CA GLY A 28 10.33 18.19 5.64
C GLY A 28 11.03 17.72 4.36
N LEU A 29 12.03 16.84 4.48
CA LEU A 29 12.69 16.25 3.32
C LEU A 29 11.69 15.49 2.44
N ALA A 30 10.83 14.67 3.05
CA ALA A 30 9.86 13.87 2.32
C ALA A 30 8.90 14.76 1.50
N LEU A 31 8.25 15.73 2.14
CA LEU A 31 7.29 16.60 1.47
C LEU A 31 7.96 17.51 0.43
N GLU A 32 9.04 18.20 0.78
CA GLU A 32 9.63 19.21 -0.10
C GLU A 32 10.42 18.59 -1.25
N LYS A 33 11.17 17.51 -1.00
CA LYS A 33 12.06 16.92 -2.02
C LYS A 33 11.40 15.80 -2.81
N ILE A 34 10.59 14.97 -2.16
CA ILE A 34 9.95 13.83 -2.83
C ILE A 34 8.63 14.28 -3.48
N ASN A 35 7.75 14.93 -2.72
CA ASN A 35 6.45 15.34 -3.24
C ASN A 35 6.40 16.75 -3.80
N ARG A 36 7.41 17.60 -3.57
CA ARG A 36 7.40 19.03 -3.94
C ARG A 36 6.19 19.76 -3.33
N LEU A 37 5.88 19.43 -2.08
CA LEU A 37 4.83 20.02 -1.27
C LEU A 37 5.43 20.92 -0.18
N PRO A 38 4.72 22.00 0.20
CA PRO A 38 5.16 22.84 1.30
C PRO A 38 5.20 22.04 2.61
N TYR A 39 6.28 22.21 3.36
CA TYR A 39 6.35 21.70 4.72
C TYR A 39 5.71 22.69 5.68
N ASP A 40 4.61 22.28 6.30
CA ASP A 40 3.92 23.05 7.33
C ASP A 40 4.03 22.33 8.68
N THR A 41 4.63 23.02 9.65
CA THR A 41 4.83 22.51 11.01
C THR A 41 3.53 22.22 11.75
N SER A 42 2.41 22.84 11.32
CA SER A 42 1.07 22.63 11.89
C SER A 42 0.55 21.21 11.65
N TYR A 43 0.99 20.54 10.58
CA TYR A 43 0.55 19.19 10.20
C TYR A 43 1.59 18.10 10.46
N VAL A 44 2.76 18.46 10.99
CA VAL A 44 3.88 17.53 11.27
C VAL A 44 3.47 16.29 12.03
N PHE A 45 2.63 16.46 13.06
CA PHE A 45 2.18 15.35 13.88
C PHE A 45 1.43 14.30 13.04
N LEU A 46 0.49 14.75 12.20
CA LEU A 46 -0.31 13.89 11.34
C LEU A 46 0.53 13.21 10.27
N ILE A 47 1.43 13.95 9.61
CA ILE A 47 2.30 13.41 8.57
C ILE A 47 3.23 12.34 9.14
N ARG A 48 3.78 12.57 10.34
CA ARG A 48 4.68 11.59 10.96
C ARG A 48 3.93 10.35 11.42
N HIS A 49 2.73 10.51 11.96
CA HIS A 49 1.86 9.41 12.34
C HIS A 49 1.45 8.55 11.14
N TRP A 50 1.03 9.20 10.04
CA TRP A 50 0.72 8.51 8.79
C TRP A 50 1.94 7.75 8.23
N GLY A 51 3.11 8.40 8.21
CA GLY A 51 4.35 7.80 7.73
C GLY A 51 4.73 6.53 8.48
N ILE A 52 4.59 6.51 9.81
CA ILE A 52 4.90 5.31 10.60
C ILE A 52 3.84 4.22 10.43
N MET A 53 2.56 4.57 10.28
CA MET A 53 1.50 3.59 10.02
C MET A 53 1.72 2.86 8.69
N VAL A 54 1.94 3.60 7.60
CA VAL A 54 2.20 3.02 6.28
C VAL A 54 3.54 2.29 6.27
N GLY A 55 4.55 2.84 6.95
CA GLY A 55 5.83 2.19 7.16
C GLY A 55 5.74 0.81 7.80
N LEU A 56 5.00 0.72 8.92
CA LEU A 56 4.77 -0.54 9.63
C LEU A 56 3.94 -1.52 8.82
N MET A 57 2.96 -1.05 8.04
CA MET A 57 2.24 -1.89 7.07
C MET A 57 3.23 -2.58 6.12
N GLY A 58 4.12 -1.81 5.49
CA GLY A 58 5.14 -2.34 4.59
C GLY A 58 6.07 -3.36 5.28
N PHE A 59 6.42 -3.11 6.54
CA PHE A 59 7.18 -4.04 7.37
C PHE A 59 6.44 -5.36 7.59
N PHE A 60 5.17 -5.30 8.00
CA PHE A 60 4.39 -6.50 8.23
C PHE A 60 4.11 -7.27 6.94
N MET A 61 3.92 -6.58 5.80
CA MET A 61 3.86 -7.22 4.49
C MET A 61 5.14 -8.03 4.23
N CYS A 62 6.32 -7.43 4.36
CA CYS A 62 7.60 -8.13 4.17
C CYS A 62 7.74 -9.32 5.12
N TYR A 63 7.42 -9.14 6.40
CA TYR A 63 7.59 -10.19 7.40
C TYR A 63 6.60 -11.35 7.20
N SER A 64 5.38 -11.06 6.74
CA SER A 64 4.38 -12.09 6.40
C SER A 64 4.83 -13.00 5.25
N ALA A 65 5.80 -12.56 4.43
CA ALA A 65 6.42 -13.40 3.41
C ALA A 65 7.10 -14.65 4.03
N TYR A 66 7.61 -14.53 5.26
CA TYR A 66 8.28 -15.60 6.00
C TYR A 66 7.37 -16.27 7.04
N LYS A 67 6.41 -15.54 7.62
CA LYS A 67 5.46 -16.08 8.60
C LYS A 67 4.10 -16.36 7.98
N GLU A 68 3.87 -17.60 7.54
CA GLU A 68 2.68 -17.97 6.76
C GLU A 68 1.37 -17.69 7.48
N SER A 69 1.33 -17.92 8.81
CA SER A 69 0.16 -17.65 9.64
C SER A 69 -0.25 -16.17 9.68
N TRP A 70 0.61 -15.25 9.23
CA TRP A 70 0.31 -13.82 9.17
C TRP A 70 -0.14 -13.36 7.77
N ARG A 71 0.01 -14.18 6.73
CA ARG A 71 -0.23 -13.75 5.35
C ARG A 71 -1.64 -13.23 5.13
N GLU A 72 -2.66 -14.04 5.41
CA GLU A 72 -4.06 -13.64 5.19
C GLU A 72 -4.47 -12.35 5.91
N PRO A 73 -4.26 -12.20 7.24
CA PRO A 73 -4.68 -10.98 7.92
C PRO A 73 -3.89 -9.75 7.43
N ILE A 74 -2.60 -9.90 7.12
CA ILE A 74 -1.80 -8.78 6.60
C ILE A 74 -2.20 -8.42 5.17
N ILE A 75 -2.45 -9.39 4.30
CA ILE A 75 -2.94 -9.17 2.94
C ILE A 75 -4.30 -8.45 2.99
N LEU A 76 -5.22 -8.92 3.83
CA LEU A 76 -6.53 -8.30 4.02
C LEU A 76 -6.42 -6.85 4.54
N PHE A 77 -5.61 -6.63 5.56
CA PHE A 77 -5.39 -5.29 6.09
C PHE A 77 -4.76 -4.36 5.05
N SER A 78 -3.75 -4.85 4.31
CA SER A 78 -3.06 -4.09 3.27
C SER A 78 -3.97 -3.66 2.14
N ILE A 79 -4.83 -4.54 1.62
CA ILE A 79 -5.72 -4.17 0.52
C ILE A 79 -6.78 -3.17 0.96
N ILE A 80 -7.29 -3.25 2.20
CA ILE A 80 -8.28 -2.28 2.70
C ILE A 80 -7.67 -0.88 2.75
N GLU A 81 -6.46 -0.75 3.31
CA GLU A 81 -5.75 0.53 3.34
C GLU A 81 -5.39 1.02 1.93
N LYS A 82 -4.97 0.12 1.03
CA LYS A 82 -4.61 0.51 -0.35
C LYS A 82 -5.82 0.89 -1.19
N LEU A 83 -6.97 0.25 -0.98
CA LEU A 83 -8.22 0.67 -1.59
C LEU A 83 -8.63 2.07 -1.14
N PHE A 84 -8.41 2.42 0.12
CA PHE A 84 -8.65 3.78 0.61
C PHE A 84 -7.72 4.80 -0.06
N MET A 85 -6.44 4.48 -0.24
CA MET A 85 -5.50 5.33 -0.99
C MET A 85 -5.88 5.49 -2.46
N VAL A 86 -6.28 4.40 -3.13
CA VAL A 86 -6.78 4.44 -4.51
C VAL A 86 -8.05 5.27 -4.60
N TYR A 87 -8.96 5.14 -3.63
CA TYR A 87 -10.16 5.97 -3.53
C TYR A 87 -9.81 7.46 -3.43
N LEU A 88 -8.94 7.86 -2.50
CA LEU A 88 -8.49 9.26 -2.36
C LEU A 88 -7.86 9.79 -3.65
N TYR A 89 -7.03 8.97 -4.30
CA TYR A 89 -6.42 9.33 -5.57
C TYR A 89 -7.47 9.59 -6.65
N ILE A 90 -8.48 8.72 -6.77
CA ILE A 90 -9.56 8.89 -7.77
C ILE A 90 -10.43 10.10 -7.44
N THR A 91 -10.84 10.29 -6.18
CA THR A 91 -11.73 11.39 -5.81
C THR A 91 -11.08 12.76 -5.97
N ASN A 92 -9.78 12.87 -5.68
CA ASN A 92 -9.05 14.13 -5.84
C ASN A 92 -8.94 14.59 -7.30
N VAL A 93 -9.08 13.69 -8.29
CA VAL A 93 -9.11 14.09 -9.71
C VAL A 93 -10.26 15.06 -10.00
N PHE A 94 -11.38 14.91 -9.29
CA PHE A 94 -12.59 15.68 -9.51
C PHE A 94 -12.64 16.97 -8.69
N ASP A 95 -11.70 17.16 -7.76
CA ASP A 95 -11.62 18.34 -6.90
C ASP A 95 -10.55 19.30 -7.42
N VAL A 96 -10.99 20.48 -7.87
CA VAL A 96 -10.11 21.51 -8.45
C VAL A 96 -9.07 21.99 -7.44
N GLU A 97 -9.41 22.05 -6.15
CA GLU A 97 -8.51 22.55 -5.10
C GLU A 97 -7.39 21.56 -4.76
N THR A 98 -7.65 20.25 -4.87
CA THR A 98 -6.74 19.20 -4.42
C THR A 98 -6.19 18.31 -5.53
N SER A 99 -6.64 18.48 -6.78
CA SER A 99 -6.20 17.69 -7.94
C SER A 99 -4.68 17.65 -8.15
N TYR A 100 -3.97 18.74 -7.85
CA TYR A 100 -2.51 18.80 -7.97
C TYR A 100 -1.80 17.79 -7.06
N LEU A 101 -2.43 17.33 -5.97
CA LEU A 101 -1.87 16.33 -5.06
C LEU A 101 -1.64 14.99 -5.75
N ASN A 102 -2.45 14.64 -6.76
CA ASN A 102 -2.28 13.40 -7.50
C ASN A 102 -0.94 13.36 -8.23
N GLU A 103 -0.51 14.47 -8.84
CA GLU A 103 0.80 14.57 -9.48
C GLU A 103 1.94 14.44 -8.45
N ARG A 104 1.74 14.99 -7.25
CA ARG A 104 2.73 14.96 -6.16
C ARG A 104 2.84 13.61 -5.47
N PHE A 105 1.77 12.81 -5.47
CA PHE A 105 1.69 11.49 -4.84
C PHE A 105 1.52 10.34 -5.85
N GLN A 106 1.77 10.57 -7.14
CA GLN A 106 1.60 9.58 -8.21
C GLN A 106 2.28 8.23 -7.90
N ALA A 107 3.46 8.24 -7.27
CA ALA A 107 4.19 7.03 -6.91
C ALA A 107 3.42 6.17 -5.89
N PHE A 108 2.76 6.80 -4.92
CA PHE A 108 1.87 6.12 -3.98
C PHE A 108 0.64 5.57 -4.71
N GLY A 109 -0.05 6.41 -5.49
CA GLY A 109 -1.24 5.99 -6.24
C GLY A 109 -0.98 4.78 -7.15
N ILE A 110 0.13 4.78 -7.90
CA ILE A 110 0.52 3.65 -8.76
C ILE A 110 0.85 2.42 -7.94
N THR A 111 1.65 2.56 -6.88
CA THR A 111 2.05 1.43 -6.01
C THR A 111 0.82 0.78 -5.39
N ASP A 112 -0.08 1.58 -4.84
CA ASP A 112 -1.27 1.12 -4.15
C ASP A 112 -2.24 0.45 -5.13
N LEU A 113 -2.39 0.98 -6.35
CA LEU A 113 -3.17 0.34 -7.41
C LEU A 113 -2.60 -1.02 -7.81
N LEU A 114 -1.28 -1.14 -7.95
CA LEU A 114 -0.62 -2.41 -8.27
C LEU A 114 -0.79 -3.44 -7.14
N ILE A 115 -0.70 -3.01 -5.88
CA ILE A 115 -0.92 -3.86 -4.71
C ILE A 115 -2.37 -4.37 -4.68
N VAL A 116 -3.35 -3.49 -4.92
CA VAL A 116 -4.77 -3.86 -5.01
C VAL A 116 -5.00 -4.86 -6.13
N ALA A 117 -4.52 -4.56 -7.35
CA ALA A 117 -4.70 -5.42 -8.51
C ALA A 117 -4.09 -6.82 -8.27
N TYR A 118 -2.88 -6.88 -7.70
CA TYR A 118 -2.24 -8.14 -7.37
C TYR A 118 -3.03 -8.93 -6.32
N THR A 119 -3.49 -8.26 -5.26
CA THR A 119 -4.21 -8.92 -4.16
C THR A 119 -5.56 -9.48 -4.62
N ILE A 120 -6.29 -8.76 -5.48
CA ILE A 120 -7.50 -9.26 -6.13
C ILE A 120 -7.18 -10.51 -6.96
N GLY A 121 -6.13 -10.48 -7.77
CA GLY A 121 -5.67 -11.63 -8.56
C GLY A 121 -5.29 -12.84 -7.68
N TYR A 122 -4.61 -12.59 -6.57
CA TYR A 122 -4.25 -13.60 -5.58
C TYR A 122 -5.49 -14.32 -5.00
N TRP A 123 -6.49 -13.56 -4.53
CA TRP A 123 -7.70 -14.15 -3.96
C TRP A 123 -8.56 -14.85 -5.00
N PHE A 124 -8.64 -14.32 -6.22
CA PHE A 124 -9.34 -14.99 -7.30
C PHE A 124 -8.70 -16.35 -7.63
N GLU A 125 -7.38 -16.42 -7.75
CA GLU A 125 -6.65 -17.67 -7.97
C GLU A 125 -6.85 -18.66 -6.80
N LYS A 126 -6.85 -18.17 -5.57
CA LYS A 126 -7.12 -18.96 -4.36
C LYS A 126 -8.54 -19.53 -4.34
N TYR A 127 -9.54 -18.70 -4.63
CA TYR A 127 -10.94 -19.10 -4.69
C TYR A 127 -11.15 -20.21 -5.72
N LYS A 128 -10.63 -20.01 -6.95
CA LYS A 128 -10.73 -21.00 -8.03
C LYS A 128 -10.09 -22.35 -7.66
N SER A 129 -8.92 -22.32 -7.02
CA SER A 129 -8.26 -23.54 -6.55
C SER A 129 -9.08 -24.29 -5.50
N ASN A 130 -9.72 -23.57 -4.59
CA ASN A 130 -10.55 -24.17 -3.54
C ASN A 130 -11.82 -24.81 -4.12
N GLU A 131 -12.48 -24.15 -5.06
CA GLU A 131 -13.67 -24.69 -5.74
C GLU A 131 -13.34 -25.94 -6.56
N MET A 132 -12.22 -25.97 -7.28
CA MET A 132 -11.76 -27.17 -7.99
C MET A 132 -11.53 -28.35 -7.05
N ASN A 133 -10.92 -28.11 -5.88
CA ASN A 133 -10.67 -29.18 -4.91
C ASN A 133 -11.96 -29.72 -4.28
N LYS A 134 -12.98 -28.88 -4.07
CA LYS A 134 -14.30 -29.34 -3.60
C LYS A 134 -15.01 -30.24 -4.60
N ASN A 135 -14.82 -30.01 -5.90
CA ASN A 135 -15.44 -30.82 -6.96
C ASN A 135 -14.73 -32.17 -7.22
N LEU A 136 -13.59 -32.41 -6.56
CA LEU A 136 -12.80 -33.64 -6.67
C LEU A 136 -12.95 -34.57 -5.47
N ILE A 137 -13.69 -34.14 -4.44
CA ILE A 137 -14.03 -34.91 -3.22
C ILE A 137 -15.52 -35.26 -3.29
#